data_AF-A0A1Q7S269-F1
#
_entry.id   AF-A0A1Q7S269-F1
#
_cell.length_a   1.000
_cell.length_b   1.000
_cell.length_c   1.000
_cell.angle_alpha   90.00
_cell.angle_beta   90.00
_cell.angle_gamma   90.00
#
_symmetry.space_group_name_H-M   'P 1'
#
loop_
_entity.id
_entity.type
_entity.pdbx_description
1 polymer ?
#
loop_
_entity_poly.entity_id
_entity_poly.type
_entity_poly.pdbx_seq_one_letter_code
_entity_poly.pdbx_strand_id
1 'polypeptide(L)'
;MKNPLENFDYRIPCDDFFLYELGRLVEEDRASLDDEEFRRLIDAGIHEHVERRLEMRTEIAAHLRKLRSAPVRVLRFVEDIEAPLHDVPTIIQSYVAYLIRRLEQCVDEKPDEKVEAAADLLLESPEDRSAAEAAMETLGSIRSAASARVLAYVISEPVLEEDLEMKAYTLVRAMWPLARPYIFYSLKPHAHEDIPFRWFQLLIECGEASAVDRILEEVLAHANHPDYREDLLVLMELLGQARDPETERKILQMLNSDETPHTVREILDGFLKRSKTPKHKETGSPEPWASLERLYAANKKYLEAAKLFDTGQKAAANRKLDELLREQPDYPFVLMLKQYCRGGLRPPPTSKPRDRGRS
;
A
#
# COMPACT_ATOMS: atom_id res chain seq x y z
N MET A 1 -1.02 -5.04 29.76
CA MET A 1 -0.25 -6.15 29.13
C MET A 1 0.77 -5.52 28.19
N LYS A 2 2.02 -6.00 28.19
CA LYS A 2 3.06 -5.51 27.28
C LYS A 2 2.67 -5.83 25.83
N ASN A 3 2.85 -4.89 24.90
CA ASN A 3 2.49 -5.11 23.50
C ASN A 3 3.38 -6.25 22.94
N PRO A 4 2.81 -7.34 22.38
CA PRO A 4 3.57 -8.48 21.89
C PRO A 4 4.51 -8.15 20.71
N LEU A 5 4.36 -6.97 20.09
CA LEU A 5 5.15 -6.52 18.96
C LEU A 5 6.04 -5.30 19.29
N GLU A 6 6.18 -4.92 20.56
CA GLU A 6 6.87 -3.69 20.98
C GLU A 6 8.27 -3.48 20.38
N ASN A 7 9.01 -4.55 20.08
CA ASN A 7 10.36 -4.52 19.48
C ASN A 7 10.41 -5.16 18.10
N PHE A 8 9.28 -5.26 17.41
CA PHE A 8 9.23 -5.78 16.05
C PHE A 8 9.89 -4.77 15.10
N ASP A 9 10.73 -5.27 14.19
CA ASP A 9 11.43 -4.46 13.20
C ASP A 9 10.68 -4.50 11.86
N TYR A 10 10.13 -3.36 11.46
CA TYR A 10 9.38 -3.20 10.20
C TYR A 10 10.29 -2.91 8.99
N ARG A 11 11.61 -2.80 9.19
CA ARG A 11 12.63 -2.59 8.14
C ARG A 11 12.39 -1.35 7.28
N ILE A 12 12.14 -0.22 7.92
CA ILE A 12 11.90 1.06 7.24
C ILE A 12 13.24 1.80 7.10
N PRO A 13 13.68 2.15 5.88
CA PRO A 13 14.93 2.89 5.66
C PRO A 13 14.78 4.36 6.11
N CYS A 14 15.88 5.05 6.37
CA CYS A 14 15.84 6.42 6.88
C CYS A 14 15.37 7.47 5.86
N ASP A 15 15.54 7.19 4.57
CA ASP A 15 15.04 8.02 3.48
C ASP A 15 13.55 7.76 3.15
N ASP A 16 12.87 6.93 3.94
CA ASP A 16 11.46 6.62 3.75
C ASP A 16 10.57 7.85 3.96
N PHE A 17 9.60 8.00 3.06
CA PHE A 17 8.65 9.11 3.08
C PHE A 17 7.90 9.24 4.42
N PHE A 18 7.47 8.12 5.03
CA PHE A 18 6.69 8.18 6.26
C PHE A 18 7.53 8.59 7.48
N LEU A 19 8.85 8.37 7.46
CA LEU A 19 9.74 8.89 8.50
C LEU A 19 9.96 10.38 8.35
N TYR A 20 10.13 10.86 7.12
CA TYR A 20 10.23 12.29 6.84
C TYR A 20 8.98 13.05 7.35
N GLU A 21 7.78 12.60 6.97
CA GLU A 21 6.54 13.25 7.41
C GLU A 21 6.31 13.13 8.92
N LEU A 22 6.73 12.02 9.52
CA LEU A 22 6.70 11.90 10.98
C LEU A 22 7.60 12.96 11.64
N GLY A 23 8.80 13.17 11.10
CA GLY A 23 9.72 14.21 11.59
C GLY A 23 9.07 15.59 11.56
N ARG A 24 8.47 15.96 10.43
CA ARG A 24 7.73 17.22 10.29
C ARG A 24 6.60 17.35 11.33
N LEU A 25 5.77 16.32 11.50
CA LEU A 25 4.68 16.35 12.50
C LEU A 25 5.17 16.39 13.94
N VAL A 26 6.34 15.82 14.24
CA VAL A 26 6.98 15.94 15.56
C VAL A 26 7.47 17.36 15.79
N GLU A 27 8.12 17.99 14.81
CA GLU A 27 8.57 19.39 14.88
C GLU A 27 7.41 20.38 15.02
N GLU A 28 6.25 20.07 14.45
CA GLU A 28 5.02 20.84 14.57
C GLU A 28 4.25 20.60 15.89
N ASP A 29 4.75 19.75 16.81
CA ASP A 29 4.05 19.31 18.03
C ASP A 29 2.70 18.60 17.77
N ARG A 30 2.57 17.93 16.62
CA ARG A 30 1.34 17.27 16.13
C ARG A 30 1.40 15.74 16.14
N ALA A 31 2.43 15.16 16.74
CA ALA A 31 2.62 13.71 16.82
C ALA A 31 1.67 13.01 17.82
N SER A 32 0.37 13.00 17.52
CA SER A 32 -0.70 12.43 18.35
C SER A 32 -1.67 11.59 17.53
N LEU A 33 -2.12 10.44 18.07
CA LEU A 33 -3.17 9.64 17.43
C LEU A 33 -4.53 10.34 17.38
N ASP A 34 -4.70 11.42 18.14
CA ASP A 34 -5.88 12.29 18.09
C ASP A 34 -5.79 13.36 16.98
N ASP A 35 -4.58 13.59 16.42
CA ASP A 35 -4.41 14.44 15.23
C ASP A 35 -4.73 13.63 13.96
N GLU A 36 -5.60 14.17 13.12
CA GLU A 36 -6.10 13.48 11.92
C GLU A 36 -4.99 13.23 10.89
N GLU A 37 -4.03 14.14 10.75
CA GLU A 37 -2.93 14.01 9.80
C GLU A 37 -1.92 12.97 10.25
N PHE A 38 -1.57 12.99 11.54
CA PHE A 38 -0.75 11.95 12.14
C PHE A 38 -1.43 10.58 12.04
N ARG A 39 -2.72 10.49 12.36
CA ARG A 39 -3.46 9.22 12.24
C ARG A 39 -3.44 8.69 10.80
N ARG A 40 -3.68 9.56 9.81
CA ARG A 40 -3.60 9.21 8.38
C ARG A 40 -2.21 8.76 7.96
N LEU A 41 -1.16 9.42 8.45
CA LEU A 41 0.24 9.04 8.20
C LEU A 41 0.51 7.62 8.69
N ILE A 42 0.09 7.30 9.91
CA ILE A 42 0.25 5.97 10.49
C ILE A 42 -0.52 4.92 9.69
N ASP A 43 -1.76 5.21 9.29
CA ASP A 43 -2.59 4.26 8.54
C ASP A 43 -2.04 3.99 7.14
N ALA A 44 -1.58 5.04 6.45
CA ALA A 44 -0.89 4.90 5.17
C ALA A 44 0.42 4.12 5.33
N GLY A 45 1.22 4.40 6.36
CA GLY A 45 2.46 3.68 6.63
C GLY A 45 2.23 2.18 6.91
N ILE A 46 1.22 1.84 7.71
CA ILE A 46 0.85 0.44 7.97
C ILE A 46 0.41 -0.25 6.68
N HIS A 47 -0.40 0.42 5.86
CA HIS A 47 -0.82 -0.12 4.57
C HIS A 47 0.39 -0.46 3.68
N GLU A 48 1.33 0.48 3.56
CA GLU A 48 2.50 0.38 2.69
C GLU A 48 3.54 -0.62 3.20
N HIS A 49 3.89 -0.54 4.49
CA HIS A 49 4.99 -1.32 5.07
C HIS A 49 4.57 -2.67 5.62
N VAL A 50 3.28 -2.89 5.84
CA VAL A 50 2.77 -4.12 6.43
C VAL A 50 1.75 -4.79 5.53
N GLU A 51 0.64 -4.13 5.20
CA GLU A 51 -0.51 -4.81 4.59
C GLU A 51 -0.20 -5.33 3.19
N ARG A 52 0.53 -4.54 2.39
CA ARG A 52 0.96 -4.92 1.03
C ARG A 52 2.17 -5.87 1.00
N ARG A 53 2.86 -6.05 2.12
CA ARG A 53 4.09 -6.82 2.23
C ARG A 53 3.80 -8.16 2.89
N LEU A 54 3.51 -9.16 2.06
CA LEU A 54 3.13 -10.50 2.52
C LEU A 54 4.21 -11.15 3.41
N GLU A 55 5.48 -10.88 3.12
CA GLU A 55 6.61 -11.28 3.94
C GLU A 55 6.55 -10.65 5.33
N MET A 56 6.20 -9.35 5.43
CA MET A 56 6.08 -8.64 6.69
C MET A 56 4.93 -9.20 7.53
N ARG A 57 3.75 -9.41 6.93
CA ARG A 57 2.62 -10.08 7.60
C ARG A 57 3.02 -11.47 8.11
N THR A 58 3.73 -12.25 7.30
CA THR A 58 4.18 -13.59 7.68
C THR A 58 5.14 -13.55 8.87
N GLU A 59 6.04 -12.58 8.93
CA GLU A 59 6.98 -12.42 10.04
C GLU A 59 6.30 -11.99 11.34
N ILE A 60 5.32 -11.07 11.26
CA ILE A 60 4.48 -10.72 12.40
C ILE A 60 3.74 -11.97 12.89
N ALA A 61 3.10 -12.73 11.99
CA ALA A 61 2.42 -13.96 12.35
C ALA A 61 3.36 -15.00 12.99
N ALA A 62 4.57 -15.16 12.44
CA ALA A 62 5.60 -16.03 13.00
C ALA A 62 6.02 -15.58 14.41
N HIS A 63 6.17 -14.27 14.63
CA HIS A 63 6.47 -13.71 15.94
C HIS A 63 5.35 -14.01 16.94
N LEU A 64 4.10 -13.76 16.57
CA LEU A 64 2.92 -14.00 17.40
C LEU A 64 2.72 -15.49 17.74
N ARG A 65 2.96 -16.40 16.78
CA ARG A 65 2.84 -17.86 16.99
C ARG A 65 3.90 -18.43 17.94
N LYS A 66 5.05 -17.77 18.12
CA LYS A 66 6.09 -18.17 19.09
C LYS A 66 5.72 -17.85 20.53
N LEU A 67 4.75 -16.97 20.75
CA LEU A 67 4.36 -16.55 22.09
C LEU A 67 3.61 -17.68 22.83
N ARG A 68 3.92 -17.85 24.12
CA ARG A 68 3.27 -18.87 24.97
C ARG A 68 1.76 -18.65 25.09
N SER A 69 1.31 -17.40 25.02
CA SER A 69 -0.08 -17.00 24.99
C SER A 69 -0.30 -16.15 23.74
N ALA A 70 -0.40 -16.81 22.59
CA ALA A 70 -0.59 -16.13 21.32
C ALA A 70 -1.90 -15.31 21.34
N PRO A 71 -1.88 -14.02 20.96
CA PRO A 71 -3.08 -13.21 20.85
C PRO A 71 -3.86 -13.64 19.60
N VAL A 72 -4.67 -14.70 19.73
CA VAL A 72 -5.35 -15.39 18.60
C VAL A 72 -6.10 -14.43 17.69
N ARG A 73 -6.74 -13.40 18.24
CA ARG A 73 -7.47 -12.40 17.45
C ARG A 73 -6.53 -11.60 16.53
N VAL A 74 -5.42 -11.08 17.07
CA VAL A 74 -4.43 -10.32 16.30
C VAL A 74 -3.75 -11.22 15.26
N LEU A 75 -3.40 -12.46 15.65
CA LEU A 75 -2.82 -13.43 14.72
C LEU A 75 -3.72 -13.68 13.51
N ARG A 76 -5.03 -13.87 13.73
CA ARG A 76 -5.98 -14.08 12.63
C ARG A 76 -6.08 -12.88 11.70
N PHE A 77 -6.10 -11.66 12.24
CA PHE A 77 -6.08 -10.44 11.41
C PHE A 77 -4.80 -10.35 10.57
N VAL A 78 -3.64 -10.69 11.14
CA VAL A 78 -2.37 -10.65 10.41
C VAL A 78 -2.32 -11.70 9.29
N GLU A 79 -2.84 -12.89 9.56
CA GLU A 79 -2.88 -14.02 8.62
C GLU A 79 -3.90 -13.88 7.49
N ASP A 80 -4.97 -13.12 7.73
CA ASP A 80 -5.94 -12.72 6.74
C ASP A 80 -5.39 -11.54 5.94
N ILE A 81 -4.96 -11.79 4.70
CA ILE A 81 -4.28 -10.76 3.90
C ILE A 81 -5.24 -9.67 3.40
N GLU A 82 -6.56 -9.91 3.47
CA GLU A 82 -7.59 -8.95 3.13
C GLU A 82 -7.95 -8.05 4.33
N ALA A 83 -7.59 -8.46 5.55
CA ALA A 83 -7.93 -7.69 6.74
C ALA A 83 -7.07 -6.41 6.87
N PRO A 84 -7.71 -5.24 7.15
CA PRO A 84 -7.01 -4.00 7.45
C PRO A 84 -6.34 -4.09 8.82
N LEU A 85 -5.01 -3.98 8.84
CA LEU A 85 -4.19 -3.95 10.04
C LEU A 85 -4.04 -2.54 10.61
N HIS A 86 -4.28 -1.51 9.80
CA HIS A 86 -4.31 -0.12 10.25
C HIS A 86 -5.43 0.14 11.27
N ASP A 87 -6.43 -0.72 11.38
CA ASP A 87 -7.49 -0.66 12.41
C ASP A 87 -7.18 -1.49 13.67
N VAL A 88 -6.03 -2.17 13.73
CA VAL A 88 -5.70 -3.08 14.83
C VAL A 88 -4.83 -2.34 15.87
N PRO A 89 -5.33 -2.03 17.08
CA PRO A 89 -4.62 -1.21 18.06
C PRO A 89 -3.21 -1.71 18.40
N THR A 90 -3.03 -3.01 18.45
CA THR A 90 -1.71 -3.63 18.72
C THR A 90 -0.70 -3.35 17.61
N ILE A 91 -1.14 -3.34 16.34
CA ILE A 91 -0.30 -3.02 15.19
C ILE A 91 0.01 -1.52 15.19
N ILE A 92 -1.01 -0.67 15.33
CA ILE A 92 -0.87 0.80 15.39
C ILE A 92 0.18 1.20 16.44
N GLN A 93 -0.01 0.75 17.69
CA GLN A 93 0.89 1.11 18.79
C GLN A 93 2.32 0.62 18.56
N SER A 94 2.48 -0.59 18.03
CA SER A 94 3.79 -1.17 17.72
C SER A 94 4.50 -0.41 16.60
N TYR A 95 3.77 -0.07 15.55
CA TYR A 95 4.27 0.64 14.39
C TYR A 95 4.66 2.08 14.73
N VAL A 96 3.83 2.82 15.48
CA VAL A 96 4.14 4.17 15.98
C VAL A 96 5.42 4.14 16.83
N ALA A 97 5.50 3.23 17.80
CA ALA A 97 6.67 3.09 18.66
C ALA A 97 7.93 2.74 17.86
N TYR A 98 7.79 1.93 16.81
CA TYR A 98 8.89 1.65 15.89
C TYR A 98 9.33 2.90 15.12
N LEU A 99 8.40 3.63 14.51
CA LEU A 99 8.74 4.80 13.70
C LEU A 99 9.43 5.89 14.53
N ILE A 100 8.95 6.17 15.75
CA ILE A 100 9.59 7.17 16.63
C ILE A 100 11.05 6.77 16.93
N ARG A 101 11.28 5.51 17.34
CA ARG A 101 12.65 5.02 17.57
C ARG A 101 13.49 5.04 16.30
N ARG A 102 12.87 4.76 15.15
CA ARG A 102 13.58 4.74 13.87
C ARG A 102 13.97 6.17 13.46
N LEU A 103 13.08 7.13 13.63
CA LEU A 103 13.36 8.56 13.43
C LEU A 103 14.55 9.00 14.30
N GLU A 104 14.55 8.66 15.59
CA GLU A 104 15.67 8.94 16.51
C GLU A 104 17.00 8.33 16.03
N GLN A 105 16.97 7.11 15.46
CA GLN A 105 18.16 6.45 14.91
C GLN A 105 18.67 7.10 13.62
N CYS A 106 17.78 7.74 12.86
CA CYS A 106 18.10 8.36 11.58
C CYS A 106 18.59 9.81 11.72
N VAL A 107 18.57 10.41 12.92
CA VAL A 107 18.98 11.82 13.14
C VAL A 107 20.41 12.10 12.67
N ASP A 108 21.30 11.11 12.76
CA ASP A 108 22.70 11.24 12.32
C ASP A 108 22.90 10.90 10.82
N GLU A 109 21.89 10.37 10.14
CA GLU A 109 21.95 10.10 8.70
C GLU A 109 21.65 11.39 7.93
N LYS A 110 22.69 12.00 7.37
CA LYS A 110 22.53 13.20 6.54
C LYS A 110 21.81 12.85 5.23
N PRO A 111 20.86 13.68 4.77
CA PRO A 111 20.33 13.60 3.41
C PRO A 111 21.48 13.60 2.38
N ASP A 112 21.24 12.98 1.24
CA ASP A 112 22.19 13.09 0.12
C ASP A 112 22.19 14.55 -0.37
N GLU A 113 23.27 15.27 -0.07
CA GLU A 113 23.44 16.69 -0.42
C GLU A 113 23.21 16.95 -1.92
N LYS A 114 23.46 15.95 -2.78
CA LYS A 114 23.18 16.09 -4.22
C LYS A 114 21.69 16.03 -4.55
N VAL A 115 20.95 15.20 -3.83
CA VAL A 115 19.48 15.11 -3.98
C VAL A 115 18.84 16.39 -3.47
N GLU A 116 19.28 16.88 -2.32
CA GLU A 116 18.79 18.15 -1.74
C GLU A 116 19.07 19.33 -2.68
N ALA A 117 20.32 19.53 -3.11
CA ALA A 117 20.67 20.61 -4.02
C ALA A 117 19.95 20.51 -5.38
N ALA A 118 19.73 19.30 -5.90
CA ALA A 118 18.96 19.11 -7.13
C ALA A 118 17.47 19.37 -6.94
N ALA A 119 16.91 19.03 -5.77
CA ALA A 119 15.52 19.32 -5.44
C ALA A 119 15.30 20.83 -5.32
N ASP A 120 16.15 21.53 -4.56
CA ASP A 120 16.08 22.99 -4.40
C ASP A 120 16.18 23.69 -5.76
N LEU A 121 17.16 23.28 -6.59
CA LEU A 121 17.34 23.85 -7.93
C LEU A 121 16.09 23.68 -8.81
N LEU A 122 15.44 22.51 -8.74
CA LEU A 122 14.26 22.21 -9.55
C LEU A 122 13.00 22.94 -9.05
N LEU A 123 12.89 23.18 -7.75
CA LEU A 123 11.71 23.77 -7.11
C LEU A 123 11.77 25.29 -7.01
N GLU A 124 12.96 25.88 -6.81
CA GLU A 124 13.14 27.33 -6.66
C GLU A 124 13.30 28.07 -7.98
N SER A 125 13.65 27.37 -9.07
CA SER A 125 13.87 27.98 -10.39
C SER A 125 13.38 27.08 -11.53
N PRO A 126 12.11 26.64 -11.52
CA PRO A 126 11.59 25.73 -12.54
C PRO A 126 11.61 26.32 -13.96
N GLU A 127 11.59 27.66 -14.08
CA GLU A 127 11.68 28.38 -15.35
C GLU A 127 13.06 28.28 -16.02
N ASP A 128 14.13 28.02 -15.25
CA ASP A 128 15.46 27.82 -15.83
C ASP A 128 15.56 26.40 -16.38
N ARG A 129 15.27 26.27 -17.67
CA ARG A 129 15.33 25.02 -18.40
C ARG A 129 16.65 24.25 -18.22
N SER A 130 17.79 24.95 -18.25
CA SER A 130 19.09 24.27 -18.15
C SER A 130 19.30 23.71 -16.74
N ALA A 131 18.89 24.48 -15.73
CA ALA A 131 18.92 24.04 -14.34
C ALA A 131 17.97 22.86 -14.08
N ALA A 132 16.72 22.94 -14.56
CA ALA A 132 15.72 21.90 -14.41
C ALA A 132 16.17 20.59 -15.09
N GLU A 133 16.75 20.66 -16.29
CA GLU A 133 17.27 19.48 -16.99
C GLU A 133 18.40 18.78 -16.22
N ALA A 134 19.33 19.55 -15.64
CA ALA A 134 20.46 19.05 -14.86
C ALA A 134 20.04 18.48 -13.50
N ALA A 135 19.08 19.14 -12.84
CA ALA A 135 18.47 18.65 -11.61
C ALA A 135 17.77 17.31 -11.84
N MET A 136 16.92 17.21 -12.88
CA MET A 136 16.26 15.97 -13.25
C MET A 136 17.25 14.85 -13.60
N GLU A 137 18.35 15.14 -14.29
CA GLU A 137 19.39 14.14 -14.57
C GLU A 137 20.04 13.62 -13.28
N THR A 138 20.35 14.53 -12.35
CA THR A 138 20.91 14.19 -11.04
C THR A 138 19.94 13.32 -10.24
N LEU A 139 18.70 13.77 -10.05
CA LEU A 139 17.64 13.03 -9.36
C LEU A 139 17.40 11.68 -10.02
N GLY A 140 17.31 11.66 -11.36
CA GLY A 140 17.14 10.48 -12.21
C GLY A 140 18.22 9.42 -12.02
N SER A 141 19.46 9.84 -11.80
CA SER A 141 20.61 8.95 -11.58
C SER A 141 20.66 8.35 -10.17
N ILE A 142 20.07 9.03 -9.18
CA ILE A 142 20.06 8.62 -7.77
C ILE A 142 18.72 7.95 -7.47
N ARG A 143 18.68 6.62 -7.53
CA ARG A 143 17.47 5.83 -7.27
C ARG A 143 17.17 5.73 -5.76
N SER A 144 16.61 6.79 -5.19
CA SER A 144 16.18 6.89 -3.78
C SER A 144 14.70 7.24 -3.67
N ALA A 145 14.10 7.05 -2.49
CA ALA A 145 12.73 7.47 -2.23
C ALA A 145 12.58 9.01 -2.29
N ALA A 146 13.59 9.73 -1.83
CA ALA A 146 13.65 11.19 -1.89
C ALA A 146 13.63 11.72 -3.34
N SER A 147 14.49 11.19 -4.22
CA SER A 147 14.51 11.58 -5.64
C SER A 147 13.17 11.29 -6.32
N ALA A 148 12.61 10.11 -6.07
CA ALA A 148 11.34 9.70 -6.66
C ALA A 148 10.17 10.58 -6.20
N ARG A 149 10.17 11.03 -4.93
CA ARG A 149 9.19 11.97 -4.39
C ARG A 149 9.25 13.32 -5.08
N VAL A 150 10.44 13.91 -5.22
CA VAL A 150 10.62 15.21 -5.87
C VAL A 150 10.15 15.14 -7.32
N LEU A 151 10.56 14.10 -8.05
CA LEU A 151 10.12 13.88 -9.43
C LEU A 151 8.62 13.63 -9.53
N ALA A 152 8.00 12.98 -8.54
CA ALA A 152 6.55 12.82 -8.49
C ALA A 152 5.84 14.15 -8.24
N TYR A 153 6.32 14.98 -7.33
CA TYR A 153 5.73 16.31 -7.06
C TYR A 153 5.72 17.19 -8.33
N VAL A 154 6.83 17.27 -9.06
CA VAL A 154 6.90 18.16 -10.24
C VAL A 154 6.07 17.70 -11.44
N ILE A 155 5.54 16.46 -11.42
CA ILE A 155 4.60 16.00 -12.45
C ILE A 155 3.13 16.08 -12.01
N SER A 156 2.85 16.35 -10.72
CA SER A 156 1.47 16.68 -10.31
C SER A 156 1.14 18.15 -10.51
N GLU A 157 2.14 19.01 -10.40
CA GLU A 157 1.99 20.46 -10.50
C GLU A 157 2.34 20.96 -11.90
N PRO A 158 1.65 21.99 -12.43
CA PRO A 158 1.98 22.60 -13.72
C PRO A 158 3.19 23.56 -13.61
N VAL A 159 4.30 23.09 -13.04
CA VAL A 159 5.51 23.90 -12.79
C VAL A 159 6.57 23.77 -13.89
N LEU A 160 6.50 22.73 -14.72
CA LEU A 160 7.48 22.49 -15.79
C LEU A 160 6.88 22.71 -17.18
N GLU A 161 7.73 23.03 -18.16
CA GLU A 161 7.38 22.92 -19.58
C GLU A 161 6.99 21.47 -19.92
N GLU A 162 6.06 21.27 -20.86
CA GLU A 162 5.46 19.96 -21.19
C GLU A 162 6.51 18.88 -21.48
N ASP A 163 7.59 19.21 -22.18
CA ASP A 163 8.63 18.24 -22.51
C ASP A 163 9.52 17.87 -21.31
N LEU A 164 9.73 18.81 -20.38
CA LEU A 164 10.43 18.58 -19.11
C LEU A 164 9.56 17.77 -18.15
N GLU A 165 8.27 18.05 -18.09
CA GLU A 165 7.29 17.23 -17.34
C GLU A 165 7.31 15.79 -17.85
N MET A 166 7.30 15.58 -19.18
CA MET A 166 7.41 14.24 -19.77
C MET A 166 8.76 13.55 -19.48
N LYS A 167 9.85 14.32 -19.37
CA LYS A 167 11.16 13.80 -18.93
C LYS A 167 11.08 13.33 -17.47
N ALA A 168 10.55 14.16 -16.56
CA ALA A 168 10.35 13.82 -15.16
C ALA A 168 9.45 12.58 -15.00
N TYR A 169 8.34 12.53 -15.75
CA TYR A 169 7.43 11.39 -15.81
C TYR A 169 8.15 10.08 -16.17
N THR A 170 9.01 10.13 -17.20
CA THR A 170 9.79 8.97 -17.63
C THR A 170 10.75 8.49 -16.53
N LEU A 171 11.40 9.43 -15.83
CA LEU A 171 12.32 9.13 -14.74
C LEU A 171 11.60 8.50 -13.54
N VAL A 172 10.50 9.09 -13.07
CA VAL A 172 9.75 8.54 -11.93
C VAL A 172 9.14 7.17 -12.27
N ARG A 173 8.70 6.97 -13.52
CA ARG A 173 8.23 5.66 -13.99
C ARG A 173 9.32 4.60 -13.95
N ALA A 174 10.56 4.94 -14.30
CA ALA A 174 11.70 4.02 -14.19
C ALA A 174 12.07 3.71 -12.72
N MET A 175 11.74 4.60 -11.79
CA MET A 175 11.96 4.44 -10.35
C MET A 175 10.83 3.71 -9.62
N TRP A 176 9.70 3.43 -10.28
CA TRP A 176 8.58 2.73 -9.67
C TRP A 176 9.02 1.45 -8.94
N PRO A 177 8.55 1.17 -7.70
CA PRO A 177 7.48 1.87 -6.96
C PRO A 177 7.94 2.90 -5.92
N LEU A 178 9.14 3.49 -6.05
CA LEU A 178 9.70 4.35 -4.99
C LEU A 178 8.86 5.61 -4.66
N ALA A 179 8.20 6.21 -5.65
CA ALA A 179 7.33 7.38 -5.44
C ALA A 179 5.94 7.02 -4.88
N ARG A 180 5.59 5.73 -4.86
CA ARG A 180 4.24 5.26 -4.58
C ARG A 180 3.74 5.66 -3.17
N PRO A 181 4.52 5.52 -2.09
CA PRO A 181 4.09 5.97 -0.75
C PRO A 181 3.65 7.43 -0.70
N TYR A 182 4.43 8.31 -1.31
CA TYR A 182 4.15 9.73 -1.41
C TYR A 182 2.86 9.99 -2.19
N ILE A 183 2.74 9.46 -3.41
CA ILE A 183 1.55 9.65 -4.26
C ILE A 183 0.28 9.19 -3.54
N PHE A 184 0.30 8.00 -2.93
CA PHE A 184 -0.87 7.45 -2.24
C PHE A 184 -1.24 8.22 -0.98
N TYR A 185 -0.26 8.73 -0.24
CA TYR A 185 -0.52 9.60 0.91
C TYR A 185 -1.13 10.93 0.47
N SER A 186 -0.59 11.55 -0.57
CA SER A 186 -1.02 12.87 -1.07
C SER A 186 -2.35 12.85 -1.81
N LEU A 187 -2.77 11.73 -2.39
CA LEU A 187 -4.10 11.57 -3.01
C LEU A 187 -5.23 11.45 -1.98
N LYS A 188 -5.00 10.75 -0.86
CA LYS A 188 -6.02 10.50 0.18
C LYS A 188 -6.79 11.74 0.71
N PRO A 189 -6.18 12.92 0.91
CA PRO A 189 -6.93 14.06 1.42
C PRO A 189 -7.89 14.67 0.39
N HIS A 190 -7.81 14.35 -0.90
CA HIS A 190 -8.60 14.98 -1.98
C HIS A 190 -8.59 16.52 -1.90
N ALA A 191 -7.49 17.08 -1.37
CA ALA A 191 -7.35 18.50 -1.05
C ALA A 191 -6.50 19.24 -2.09
N HIS A 192 -6.25 18.59 -3.23
CA HIS A 192 -5.49 19.19 -4.33
C HIS A 192 -6.35 20.22 -5.06
N GLU A 193 -5.70 21.30 -5.52
CA GLU A 193 -6.36 22.36 -6.30
C GLU A 193 -6.83 21.80 -7.66
N ASP A 194 -5.96 21.04 -8.33
CA ASP A 194 -6.24 20.35 -9.58
C ASP A 194 -6.03 18.84 -9.45
N ILE A 195 -6.73 18.02 -10.25
CA ILE A 195 -6.55 16.57 -10.25
C ILE A 195 -5.17 16.25 -10.83
N PRO A 196 -4.27 15.57 -10.07
CA PRO A 196 -2.91 15.28 -10.52
C PRO A 196 -2.87 14.16 -11.58
N PHE A 197 -3.28 14.49 -12.81
CA PHE A 197 -3.54 13.52 -13.88
C PHE A 197 -2.35 12.59 -14.17
N ARG A 198 -1.12 13.11 -14.15
CA ARG A 198 0.09 12.30 -14.41
C ARG A 198 0.33 11.24 -13.36
N TRP A 199 -0.09 11.45 -12.11
CA TRP A 199 -0.02 10.39 -11.11
C TRP A 199 -0.93 9.24 -11.50
N PHE A 200 -2.18 9.52 -11.88
CA PHE A 200 -3.10 8.47 -12.34
C PHE A 200 -2.61 7.77 -13.60
N GLN A 201 -2.03 8.51 -14.54
CA GLN A 201 -1.41 7.92 -15.73
C GLN A 201 -0.29 6.95 -15.33
N LEU A 202 0.57 7.36 -14.40
CA LEU A 202 1.63 6.52 -13.85
C LEU A 202 1.06 5.26 -13.18
N LEU A 203 0.01 5.38 -12.37
CA LEU A 203 -0.63 4.24 -11.70
C LEU A 203 -1.15 3.22 -12.72
N ILE A 204 -1.81 3.67 -13.79
CA ILE A 204 -2.34 2.81 -14.85
C ILE A 204 -1.21 2.15 -15.65
N GLU A 205 -0.21 2.92 -16.09
CA GLU A 205 0.90 2.42 -16.90
C GLU A 205 1.83 1.47 -16.14
N CYS A 206 1.98 1.67 -14.83
CA CYS A 206 2.74 0.78 -13.94
C CYS A 206 1.93 -0.43 -13.46
N GLY A 207 0.65 -0.54 -13.83
CA GLY A 207 -0.21 -1.66 -13.46
C GLY A 207 -0.53 -1.72 -11.96
N GLU A 208 -0.70 -0.56 -11.32
CA GLU A 208 -0.97 -0.47 -9.89
C GLU A 208 -2.35 -1.04 -9.55
N ALA A 209 -2.37 -1.97 -8.58
CA ALA A 209 -3.54 -2.75 -8.19
C ALA A 209 -4.72 -1.94 -7.60
N SER A 210 -4.52 -0.66 -7.29
CA SER A 210 -5.55 0.21 -6.75
C SER A 210 -5.79 1.44 -7.62
N ALA A 211 -5.23 1.49 -8.84
CA ALA A 211 -5.39 2.62 -9.75
C ALA A 211 -6.87 2.92 -10.03
N VAL A 212 -7.67 1.88 -10.29
CA VAL A 212 -9.12 2.00 -10.53
C VAL A 212 -9.82 2.58 -9.31
N ASP A 213 -9.54 2.04 -8.12
CA ASP A 213 -10.19 2.49 -6.89
C ASP A 213 -9.87 3.96 -6.61
N ARG A 214 -8.61 4.38 -6.82
CA ARG A 214 -8.19 5.79 -6.66
C ARG A 214 -8.87 6.72 -7.66
N ILE A 215 -9.00 6.33 -8.93
CA ILE A 215 -9.74 7.11 -9.92
C ILE A 215 -11.21 7.28 -9.49
N LEU A 216 -11.84 6.19 -9.05
CA LEU A 216 -13.24 6.22 -8.62
C LEU A 216 -13.44 7.05 -7.34
N GLU A 217 -12.48 7.05 -6.43
CA GLU A 217 -12.47 7.93 -5.25
C GLU A 217 -12.44 9.41 -5.65
N GLU A 218 -11.61 9.82 -6.64
CA GLU A 218 -11.62 11.20 -7.14
C GLU A 218 -12.95 11.58 -7.79
N VAL A 219 -13.53 10.68 -8.58
CA VAL A 219 -14.87 10.91 -9.16
C VAL A 219 -15.89 11.12 -8.04
N LEU A 220 -15.84 10.30 -7.00
CA LEU A 220 -16.77 10.43 -5.87
C LEU A 220 -16.57 11.74 -5.10
N ALA A 221 -15.32 12.15 -4.88
CA ALA A 221 -14.97 13.37 -4.13
C ALA A 221 -15.32 14.65 -4.92
N HIS A 222 -15.03 14.67 -6.22
CA HIS A 222 -15.04 15.92 -7.01
C HIS A 222 -16.22 16.05 -7.98
N ALA A 223 -17.03 15.02 -8.26
CA ALA A 223 -18.09 15.10 -9.29
C ALA A 223 -19.19 16.15 -9.04
N ASN A 224 -19.37 16.61 -7.79
CA ASN A 224 -20.32 17.67 -7.47
C ASN A 224 -19.75 19.08 -7.67
N HIS A 225 -18.44 19.20 -7.92
CA HIS A 225 -17.76 20.46 -8.16
C HIS A 225 -17.65 20.69 -9.68
N PRO A 226 -18.31 21.74 -10.23
CA PRO A 226 -18.34 21.96 -11.68
C PRO A 226 -16.97 22.13 -12.33
N ASP A 227 -16.01 22.68 -11.60
CA ASP A 227 -14.68 23.01 -12.11
C ASP A 227 -13.87 21.76 -12.49
N TYR A 228 -14.09 20.64 -11.79
CA TYR A 228 -13.40 19.37 -12.07
C TYR A 228 -14.05 18.54 -13.19
N ARG A 229 -15.15 19.01 -13.80
CA ARG A 229 -15.95 18.16 -14.70
C ARG A 229 -15.16 17.69 -15.92
N GLU A 230 -14.33 18.54 -16.50
CA GLU A 230 -13.51 18.17 -17.66
C GLU A 230 -12.39 17.21 -17.25
N ASP A 231 -11.69 17.49 -16.16
CA ASP A 231 -10.61 16.63 -15.64
C ASP A 231 -11.12 15.24 -15.26
N LEU A 232 -12.29 15.14 -14.63
CA LEU A 232 -12.91 13.87 -14.31
C LEU A 232 -13.27 13.07 -15.57
N LEU A 233 -13.70 13.74 -16.65
CA LEU A 233 -13.97 13.05 -17.91
C LEU A 233 -12.67 12.52 -18.55
N VAL A 234 -11.59 13.29 -18.51
CA VAL A 234 -10.26 12.84 -18.97
C VAL A 234 -9.75 11.69 -18.11
N LEU A 235 -9.97 11.73 -16.79
CA LEU A 235 -9.61 10.66 -15.87
C LEU A 235 -10.40 9.37 -16.16
N MET A 236 -11.69 9.50 -16.51
CA MET A 236 -12.50 8.37 -16.96
C MET A 236 -12.03 7.81 -18.31
N GLU A 237 -11.54 8.63 -19.23
CA GLU A 237 -10.93 8.14 -20.47
C GLU A 237 -9.65 7.35 -20.20
N LEU A 238 -8.83 7.82 -19.26
CA LEU A 238 -7.65 7.09 -18.78
C LEU A 238 -8.04 5.75 -18.13
N LEU A 239 -9.13 5.70 -17.36
CA LEU A 239 -9.66 4.45 -16.79
C LEU A 239 -9.96 3.39 -17.86
N GLY A 240 -10.34 3.80 -19.07
CA GLY A 240 -10.53 2.89 -20.21
C GLY A 240 -9.26 2.12 -20.63
N GLN A 241 -8.09 2.57 -20.19
CA GLN A 241 -6.80 1.90 -20.41
C GLN A 241 -6.41 0.95 -19.27
N ALA A 242 -7.19 0.92 -18.18
CA ALA A 242 -6.96 0.04 -17.05
C ALA A 242 -7.01 -1.44 -17.49
N ARG A 243 -6.10 -2.24 -16.93
CA ARG A 243 -6.04 -3.69 -17.13
C ARG A 243 -6.69 -4.48 -16.00
N ASP A 244 -7.30 -3.79 -15.04
CA ASP A 244 -7.97 -4.44 -13.91
C ASP A 244 -9.24 -5.15 -14.42
N PRO A 245 -9.33 -6.49 -14.33
CA PRO A 245 -10.51 -7.24 -14.77
C PRO A 245 -11.76 -6.87 -13.96
N GLU A 246 -11.59 -6.32 -12.76
CA GLU A 246 -12.67 -5.96 -11.85
C GLU A 246 -13.21 -4.54 -12.11
N THR A 247 -12.65 -3.79 -13.08
CA THR A 247 -13.04 -2.40 -13.37
C THR A 247 -14.55 -2.26 -13.56
N GLU A 248 -15.14 -3.08 -14.43
CA GLU A 248 -16.58 -3.01 -14.70
C GLU A 248 -17.40 -3.34 -13.44
N ARG A 249 -16.98 -4.37 -12.68
CA ARG A 249 -17.67 -4.73 -11.43
C ARG A 249 -17.60 -3.61 -10.39
N LYS A 250 -16.45 -2.96 -10.23
CA LYS A 250 -16.25 -1.83 -9.29
C LYS A 250 -17.14 -0.64 -9.67
N ILE A 251 -17.21 -0.30 -10.96
CA ILE A 251 -18.10 0.76 -11.46
C ILE A 251 -19.57 0.40 -11.21
N LEU A 252 -19.99 -0.81 -11.56
CA LEU A 252 -21.37 -1.26 -11.32
C LEU A 252 -21.71 -1.29 -9.84
N GLN A 253 -20.78 -1.69 -8.97
CA GLN A 253 -20.98 -1.67 -7.53
C GLN A 253 -21.23 -0.23 -7.03
N MET A 254 -20.45 0.74 -7.53
CA MET A 254 -20.65 2.15 -7.20
C MET A 254 -21.99 2.67 -7.74
N LEU A 255 -22.34 2.40 -8.99
CA LEU A 255 -23.62 2.81 -9.59
C LEU A 255 -24.85 2.28 -8.83
N ASN A 256 -24.75 1.04 -8.32
CA ASN A 256 -25.82 0.38 -7.59
C ASN A 256 -25.87 0.74 -6.09
N SER A 257 -24.91 1.51 -5.58
CA SER A 257 -24.95 1.99 -4.20
C SER A 257 -25.95 3.14 -4.07
N ASP A 258 -26.82 3.08 -3.05
CA ASP A 258 -27.79 4.13 -2.74
C ASP A 258 -27.10 5.44 -2.33
N GLU A 259 -25.85 5.36 -1.86
CA GLU A 259 -25.06 6.50 -1.39
C GLU A 259 -24.38 7.28 -2.53
N THR A 260 -24.38 6.74 -3.76
CA THR A 260 -23.68 7.36 -4.89
C THR A 260 -24.44 8.58 -5.44
N PRO A 261 -23.82 9.78 -5.45
CA PRO A 261 -24.44 11.01 -5.97
C PRO A 261 -24.88 10.90 -7.43
N HIS A 262 -25.90 11.68 -7.82
CA HIS A 262 -26.45 11.63 -9.18
C HIS A 262 -25.40 12.01 -10.26
N THR A 263 -24.61 13.04 -10.00
CA THR A 263 -23.51 13.50 -10.87
C THR A 263 -22.47 12.42 -11.13
N VAL A 264 -22.07 11.68 -10.08
CA VAL A 264 -21.19 10.52 -10.18
C VAL A 264 -21.82 9.47 -11.10
N ARG A 265 -23.11 9.15 -10.90
CA ARG A 265 -23.82 8.20 -11.75
C ARG A 265 -23.84 8.63 -13.21
N GLU A 266 -24.05 9.91 -13.51
CA GLU A 266 -24.02 10.44 -14.88
C GLU A 266 -22.65 10.28 -15.56
N ILE A 267 -21.57 10.57 -14.83
CA ILE A 267 -20.19 10.41 -15.33
C ILE A 267 -19.91 8.95 -15.64
N LEU A 268 -20.20 8.05 -14.69
CA LEU A 268 -19.96 6.61 -14.81
C LEU A 268 -20.84 5.95 -15.90
N ASP A 269 -22.13 6.28 -15.96
CA ASP A 269 -23.02 5.82 -17.03
C ASP A 269 -22.54 6.32 -18.40
N GLY A 270 -22.09 7.57 -18.46
CA GLY A 270 -21.53 8.16 -19.67
C GLY A 270 -20.30 7.40 -20.15
N PHE A 271 -19.40 7.03 -19.23
CA PHE A 271 -18.25 6.19 -19.52
C PHE A 271 -18.68 4.82 -20.04
N LEU A 272 -19.55 4.09 -19.32
CA LEU A 272 -20.02 2.74 -19.71
C LEU A 272 -20.69 2.72 -21.09
N LYS A 273 -21.47 3.76 -21.42
CA LYS A 273 -22.12 3.89 -22.75
C LYS A 273 -21.13 4.13 -23.88
N ARG A 274 -20.01 4.81 -23.60
CA ARG A 274 -18.96 5.15 -24.58
C ARG A 274 -17.89 4.06 -24.69
N SER A 275 -17.64 3.33 -23.61
CA SER A 275 -16.65 2.28 -23.55
C SER A 275 -17.10 1.10 -24.42
N LYS A 276 -16.57 1.00 -25.64
CA LYS A 276 -16.42 -0.30 -26.29
C LYS A 276 -15.24 -0.96 -25.59
N THR A 277 -15.49 -2.04 -24.84
CA THR A 277 -14.44 -2.79 -24.13
C THR A 277 -13.27 -3.03 -25.09
N PRO A 278 -12.11 -2.41 -24.87
CA PRO A 278 -10.98 -2.63 -25.76
C PRO A 278 -10.51 -4.07 -25.61
N LYS A 279 -10.63 -4.88 -26.67
CA LYS A 279 -9.95 -6.18 -26.74
C LYS A 279 -8.46 -5.89 -26.94
N HIS A 280 -7.70 -5.82 -25.86
CA HIS A 280 -6.27 -5.51 -25.95
C HIS A 280 -5.38 -6.74 -25.88
N LYS A 281 -4.27 -6.64 -26.65
CA LYS A 281 -3.26 -7.67 -26.87
C LYS A 281 -2.45 -7.89 -25.60
N GLU A 282 -2.36 -9.15 -25.21
CA GLU A 282 -1.44 -9.65 -24.19
C GLU A 282 -0.01 -9.14 -24.48
N THR A 283 0.50 -8.32 -23.58
CA THR A 283 1.94 -8.00 -23.51
C THR A 283 2.52 -8.91 -22.44
N GLY A 284 3.59 -9.64 -22.76
CA GLY A 284 4.13 -10.78 -22.00
C GLY A 284 4.73 -10.49 -20.62
N SER A 285 4.28 -9.45 -19.93
CA SER A 285 4.55 -9.22 -18.51
C SER A 285 3.45 -9.89 -17.69
N PRO A 286 3.76 -10.68 -16.65
CA PRO A 286 2.73 -11.31 -15.83
C PRO A 286 1.84 -10.22 -15.20
N GLU A 287 0.53 -10.30 -15.46
CA GLU A 287 -0.40 -9.27 -15.01
C GLU A 287 -0.45 -9.18 -13.47
N PRO A 288 -0.22 -8.00 -12.88
CA PRO A 288 -0.22 -7.82 -11.42
C PRO A 288 -1.51 -8.33 -10.74
N TRP A 289 -2.65 -8.18 -11.42
CA TRP A 289 -3.99 -8.56 -10.96
C TRP A 289 -4.19 -10.09 -10.86
N ALA A 290 -3.74 -10.83 -11.87
CA ALA A 290 -3.70 -12.29 -11.84
C ALA A 290 -2.75 -12.84 -10.76
N SER A 291 -1.81 -12.01 -10.28
CA SER A 291 -1.03 -12.30 -9.08
C SER A 291 -1.85 -12.11 -7.81
N LEU A 292 -2.56 -10.99 -7.68
CA LEU A 292 -3.33 -10.65 -6.47
C LEU A 292 -4.51 -11.60 -6.22
N GLU A 293 -5.35 -11.88 -7.22
CA GLU A 293 -6.47 -12.82 -7.08
C GLU A 293 -6.01 -14.22 -6.66
N ARG A 294 -4.90 -14.66 -7.26
CA ARG A 294 -4.24 -15.92 -6.94
C ARG A 294 -3.72 -15.93 -5.51
N LEU A 295 -3.21 -14.80 -5.00
CA LEU A 295 -2.80 -14.67 -3.61
C LEU A 295 -3.99 -14.71 -2.64
N TYR A 296 -5.12 -14.07 -2.95
CA TYR A 296 -6.35 -14.15 -2.13
C TYR A 296 -6.92 -15.57 -2.10
N ALA A 297 -7.02 -16.22 -3.26
CA ALA A 297 -7.45 -17.61 -3.35
C ALA A 297 -6.54 -18.55 -2.54
N ALA A 298 -5.22 -18.33 -2.61
CA ALA A 298 -4.24 -19.05 -1.81
C ALA A 298 -4.40 -18.78 -0.30
N ASN A 299 -4.63 -17.52 0.09
CA ASN A 299 -4.81 -17.15 1.50
C ASN A 299 -6.05 -17.80 2.09
N LYS A 300 -7.17 -17.84 1.36
CA LYS A 300 -8.38 -18.54 1.81
C LYS A 300 -8.13 -20.01 2.11
N LYS A 301 -7.41 -20.72 1.23
CA LYS A 301 -6.99 -22.12 1.45
C LYS A 301 -6.05 -22.24 2.67
N TYR A 302 -5.14 -21.29 2.84
CA TYR A 302 -4.26 -21.22 4.00
C TYR A 302 -5.03 -21.02 5.32
N LEU A 303 -5.97 -20.07 5.39
CA LEU A 303 -6.77 -19.78 6.57
C LEU A 303 -7.56 -21.00 7.04
N GLU A 304 -8.09 -21.80 6.10
CA GLU A 304 -8.73 -23.09 6.44
C GLU A 304 -7.74 -24.07 7.08
N ALA A 305 -6.52 -24.17 6.56
CA ALA A 305 -5.47 -25.02 7.12
C ALA A 305 -5.00 -24.51 8.49
N ALA A 306 -4.88 -23.19 8.68
CA ALA A 306 -4.54 -22.55 9.95
C ALA A 306 -5.59 -22.84 11.02
N LYS A 307 -6.89 -22.79 10.67
CA LYS A 307 -7.98 -23.17 11.57
C LYS A 307 -7.90 -24.64 12.01
N LEU A 308 -7.55 -25.56 11.10
CA LEU A 308 -7.31 -26.96 11.44
C LEU A 308 -6.11 -27.13 12.38
N PHE A 309 -5.04 -26.35 12.15
CA PHE A 309 -3.86 -26.36 13.02
C PHE A 309 -4.20 -25.90 14.43
N ASP A 310 -4.89 -24.76 14.56
CA ASP A 310 -5.26 -24.16 15.85
C ASP A 310 -6.23 -25.03 16.65
N THR A 311 -7.07 -25.83 15.97
CA THR A 311 -7.98 -26.82 16.60
C THR A 311 -7.30 -28.15 16.94
N GLY A 312 -5.99 -28.28 16.70
CA GLY A 312 -5.19 -29.45 17.04
C GLY A 312 -5.16 -30.55 15.98
N GLN A 313 -5.84 -30.37 14.84
CA GLN A 313 -5.89 -31.33 13.73
C GLN A 313 -4.66 -31.23 12.82
N LYS A 314 -3.45 -31.32 13.40
CA LYS A 314 -2.18 -31.04 12.71
C LYS A 314 -1.94 -31.86 11.44
N ALA A 315 -2.35 -33.13 11.42
CA ALA A 315 -2.19 -33.98 10.23
C ALA A 315 -3.12 -33.56 9.08
N ALA A 316 -4.35 -33.11 9.38
CA ALA A 316 -5.27 -32.57 8.39
C ALA A 316 -4.79 -31.21 7.88
N ALA A 317 -4.33 -30.34 8.79
CA ALA A 317 -3.71 -29.07 8.44
C ALA A 317 -2.51 -29.28 7.50
N ASN A 318 -1.58 -30.17 7.86
CA ASN A 318 -0.38 -30.42 7.04
C ASN A 318 -0.71 -30.92 5.62
N ARG A 319 -1.74 -31.77 5.46
CA ARG A 319 -2.20 -32.21 4.12
C ARG A 319 -2.71 -31.05 3.28
N LYS A 320 -3.55 -30.17 3.83
CA LYS A 320 -4.01 -28.96 3.12
C LYS A 320 -2.86 -28.01 2.76
N LEU A 321 -1.89 -27.86 3.65
CA LEU A 321 -0.69 -27.07 3.38
C LEU A 321 0.17 -27.69 2.26
N ASP A 322 0.28 -29.02 2.20
CA ASP A 322 0.97 -29.72 1.11
C ASP A 322 0.27 -29.55 -0.23
N GLU A 323 -1.07 -29.57 -0.26
CA GLU A 323 -1.87 -29.28 -1.45
C GLU A 323 -1.63 -27.85 -1.94
N LEU A 324 -1.67 -26.87 -1.04
CA LEU A 324 -1.43 -25.48 -1.38
C LEU A 324 -0.02 -25.22 -1.92
N LEU A 325 1.02 -25.88 -1.37
CA LEU A 325 2.39 -25.75 -1.90
C LEU A 325 2.59 -26.35 -3.30
N ARG A 326 1.74 -27.28 -3.73
CA ARG A 326 1.80 -27.77 -5.13
C ARG A 326 1.30 -26.72 -6.10
N GLU A 327 0.35 -25.88 -5.66
CA GLU A 327 -0.22 -24.80 -6.46
C GLU A 327 0.60 -23.50 -6.35
N GLN A 328 1.10 -23.18 -5.15
CA GLN A 328 1.88 -21.99 -4.82
C GLN A 328 3.12 -22.38 -3.98
N PRO A 329 4.22 -22.82 -4.61
CA PRO A 329 5.40 -23.34 -3.92
C PRO A 329 6.04 -22.36 -2.93
N ASP A 330 5.96 -21.07 -3.21
CA ASP A 330 6.64 -20.02 -2.45
C ASP A 330 5.69 -19.25 -1.51
N TYR A 331 4.49 -19.76 -1.23
CA TYR A 331 3.52 -19.05 -0.39
C TYR A 331 4.00 -18.96 1.09
N PRO A 332 4.37 -17.76 1.59
CA PRO A 332 5.21 -17.61 2.78
C PRO A 332 4.51 -18.06 4.06
N PHE A 333 3.21 -17.81 4.19
CA PHE A 333 2.40 -18.26 5.32
C PHE A 333 2.38 -19.79 5.47
N VAL A 334 2.36 -20.52 4.35
CA VAL A 334 2.37 -21.99 4.38
C VAL A 334 3.74 -22.50 4.80
N LEU A 335 4.80 -21.94 4.23
CA LEU A 335 6.19 -22.27 4.61
C LEU A 335 6.40 -22.07 6.11
N MET A 336 5.92 -20.94 6.64
CA MET A 336 5.97 -20.60 8.07
C MET A 336 5.17 -21.59 8.93
N LEU A 337 3.90 -21.85 8.62
CA LEU A 337 3.06 -22.73 9.45
C LEU A 337 3.55 -24.19 9.45
N LYS A 338 4.12 -24.67 8.34
CA LYS A 338 4.67 -26.03 8.25
C LYS A 338 5.88 -26.27 9.16
N GLN A 339 6.67 -25.24 9.45
CA GLN A 339 7.76 -25.36 10.43
C GLN A 339 7.24 -25.77 11.82
N TYR A 340 6.03 -25.31 12.19
CA TYR A 340 5.36 -25.69 13.44
C TYR A 340 4.71 -27.07 13.38
N CYS A 341 4.18 -27.48 12.22
CA CYS A 341 3.65 -28.83 12.01
C CYS A 341 4.74 -29.91 12.16
N ARG A 342 5.95 -29.65 11.68
CA ARG A 342 7.10 -30.58 11.69
C ARG A 342 7.81 -30.70 13.04
N GLY A 343 7.33 -30.02 14.08
CA GLY A 343 7.88 -30.12 15.44
C GLY A 343 9.08 -29.23 15.74
N GLY A 344 9.41 -28.26 14.86
CA GLY A 344 10.55 -27.34 15.07
C GLY A 344 10.37 -26.36 16.22
N LEU A 345 9.12 -26.03 16.57
CA LEU A 345 8.75 -25.24 17.74
C LEU A 345 7.43 -25.81 18.29
N ARG A 346 7.43 -26.29 19.54
CA ARG A 346 6.20 -26.78 20.19
C ARG A 346 5.19 -25.62 20.26
N PRO A 347 3.98 -25.73 19.71
CA PRO A 347 2.94 -24.76 19.99
C PRO A 347 2.64 -24.79 21.50
N PRO A 348 2.28 -23.65 22.11
CA PRO A 348 1.93 -23.64 23.52
C PRO A 348 0.76 -24.58 23.78
N PRO A 349 0.76 -25.28 24.92
CA PRO A 349 -0.36 -26.14 25.28
C PRO A 349 -1.60 -25.26 25.43
N THR A 350 -2.67 -25.62 24.72
CA THR A 350 -4.00 -25.09 24.99
C THR A 350 -4.41 -25.56 26.38
N SER A 351 -4.46 -24.64 27.34
CA SER A 351 -4.99 -24.93 28.67
C SER A 351 -6.50 -25.16 28.57
N LYS A 352 -6.90 -26.42 28.39
CA LYS A 352 -8.19 -26.87 28.94
C LYS A 352 -7.98 -27.08 30.43
N PRO A 353 -8.82 -26.52 31.32
CA PRO A 353 -8.87 -26.98 32.70
C PRO A 353 -9.24 -28.46 32.65
N ARG A 354 -8.32 -29.32 33.14
CA ARG A 354 -8.70 -30.66 33.53
C ARG A 354 -9.47 -30.50 34.84
N ASP A 355 -10.79 -30.44 34.74
CA ASP A 355 -11.64 -30.92 35.83
C ASP A 355 -11.33 -32.41 36.00
N ARG A 356 -10.41 -32.70 36.92
CA ARG A 356 -10.33 -33.99 37.57
C ARG A 356 -11.10 -33.85 38.87
N GLY A 357 -12.40 -34.13 38.80
CA GLY A 357 -13.13 -34.56 39.96
C GLY A 357 -12.62 -35.93 40.42
N ARG A 358 -12.42 -36.06 41.73
CA ARG A 358 -12.40 -37.26 42.62
C ARG A 358 -11.82 -36.77 43.95
N SER A 359 -12.41 -36.95 45.11
CA SER A 359 -13.60 -37.67 45.56
C SER A 359 -14.00 -37.09 46.91
#